data_AF-A0A3D3PH45-F1
#
_entry.id   AF-A0A3D3PH45-F1
#
_cell.length_a   1.000
_cell.length_b   1.000
_cell.length_c   1.000
_cell.angle_alpha   90.00
_cell.angle_beta   90.00
_cell.angle_gamma   90.00
#
_symmetry.space_group_name_H-M   'P 1'
#
loop_
_entity.id
_entity.type
_entity.pdbx_description
1 polymer ?
#
loop_
_entity_poly.entity_id
_entity_poly.type
_entity_poly.pdbx_seq_one_letter_code
_entity_poly.pdbx_strand_id
1 'polypeptide(L)' 'FDVYRQNGGYRSVEKAIKTLSPDDVMEEVKKSGLRGRGGAGFPTGMKWSFLA' A
#
# COMPACT_ATOMS: atom_id res chain seq x y z
N PHE A 1 -18.38 3.44 11.46
CA PHE A 1 -17.23 2.63 11.92
C PHE A 1 -17.55 1.14 11.85
N ASP A 2 -18.66 0.69 12.43
CA ASP A 2 -19.02 -0.74 12.47
C ASP A 2 -19.26 -1.36 11.09
N VAL A 3 -19.98 -0.67 10.20
CA VAL A 3 -20.20 -1.13 8.83
C VAL A 3 -18.88 -1.37 8.08
N TYR A 4 -17.88 -0.50 8.25
CA TYR A 4 -16.57 -0.68 7.60
C TYR A 4 -15.87 -1.94 8.11
N ARG A 5 -15.89 -2.17 9.43
CA ARG A 5 -15.28 -3.36 10.06
C ARG A 5 -16.02 -4.65 9.71
N GLN A 6 -17.36 -4.64 9.71
CA GLN A 6 -18.19 -5.77 9.31
C GLN A 6 -17.90 -6.19 7.86
N ASN A 7 -17.65 -5.23 6.97
CA ASN A 7 -17.24 -5.49 5.59
C ASN A 7 -15.74 -5.78 5.43
N GLY A 8 -14.99 -5.92 6.53
CA GLY A 8 -13.59 -6.30 6.49
C GLY A 8 -12.56 -5.19 6.48
N GLY A 9 -12.99 -3.97 6.79
CA GLY A 9 -12.10 -2.85 7.04
C GLY A 9 -11.00 -3.23 8.05
N TYR A 10 -9.83 -2.64 7.86
CA TYR A 10 -8.60 -2.87 8.64
C TYR A 10 -7.90 -4.23 8.45
N ARG A 11 -8.50 -5.25 7.82
CA ARG A 11 -7.81 -6.54 7.60
C ARG A 11 -6.48 -6.38 6.86
N SER A 12 -6.45 -5.53 5.83
CA SER A 12 -5.23 -5.31 5.04
C SER A 12 -4.15 -4.55 5.82
N VAL A 13 -4.52 -3.58 6.67
CA VAL A 13 -3.53 -2.86 7.48
C VAL A 13 -2.99 -3.74 8.60
N GLU A 14 -3.82 -4.61 9.16
CA GLU A 14 -3.38 -5.60 10.14
C GLU A 14 -2.36 -6.57 9.54
N LYS A 15 -2.64 -7.10 8.33
CA LYS A 15 -1.66 -7.90 7.58
C LYS A 15 -0.37 -7.10 7.33
N ALA A 16 -0.49 -5.89 6.79
CA ALA A 16 0.69 -5.08 6.45
C ALA A 16 1.58 -4.80 7.66
N ILE A 17 1.01 -4.50 8.83
CA ILE A 17 1.78 -4.17 10.04
C ILE A 17 2.33 -5.43 10.73
N LYS A 18 1.55 -6.51 10.79
CA LYS A 18 1.92 -7.70 11.58
C LYS A 18 2.75 -8.72 10.81
N THR A 19 2.65 -8.77 9.48
CA THR A 19 3.24 -9.85 8.69
C THR A 19 4.22 -9.40 7.62
N LEU A 20 4.21 -8.11 7.23
CA LEU A 20 5.07 -7.59 6.18
C LEU A 20 6.09 -6.61 6.75
N SER A 21 7.32 -6.65 6.22
CA SER A 21 8.26 -5.56 6.43
C SER A 21 7.90 -4.34 5.57
N PRO A 22 8.44 -3.14 5.87
CA PRO A 22 8.29 -1.99 4.99
C PRO A 22 8.72 -2.27 3.54
N ASP A 23 9.81 -3.03 3.35
CA ASP A 23 10.32 -3.41 2.04
C ASP A 23 9.36 -4.34 1.29
N ASP A 24 8.74 -5.29 1.98
CA ASP A 24 7.72 -6.17 1.38
C ASP A 24 6.52 -5.35 0.90
N VAL A 25 6.05 -4.39 1.70
CA VAL A 25 4.94 -3.50 1.32
C VAL A 25 5.31 -2.64 0.11
N MET A 26 6.54 -2.11 0.07
CA MET A 26 7.02 -1.33 -1.07
C MET A 26 7.07 -2.17 -2.35
N GLU A 27 7.59 -3.40 -2.27
CA GLU A 27 7.68 -4.29 -3.43
C GLU A 27 6.30 -4.74 -3.93
N GLU A 28 5.33 -4.98 -3.04
CA GLU A 28 3.93 -5.24 -3.42
C GLU A 28 3.34 -4.05 -4.21
N VAL A 29 3.55 -2.82 -3.74
CA VAL A 29 3.05 -1.61 -4.44
C VAL A 29 3.76 -1.41 -5.77
N LYS A 30 5.05 -1.71 -5.87
CA LYS A 30 5.81 -1.66 -7.12
C LYS A 30 5.29 -2.69 -8.13
N LYS A 31 5.07 -3.94 -7.71
CA LYS A 31 4.50 -5.02 -8.55
C LYS A 31 3.08 -4.72 -9.01
N SER A 32 2.28 -4.03 -8.19
CA SER A 32 0.90 -3.66 -8.55
C SER A 32 0.80 -2.69 -9.74
N GLY A 33 1.90 -2.01 -10.09
CA GLY A 33 1.89 -0.98 -11.13
C GLY A 33 1.09 0.28 -10.73
N LEU A 34 0.82 0.49 -9.44
CA LEU A 34 0.06 1.65 -8.97
C LEU A 34 0.71 2.97 -9.41
N ARG A 35 -0.04 3.78 -10.16
CA ARG A 35 0.39 5.12 -10.60
C ARG A 35 -0.28 6.19 -9.76
N GLY A 36 0.45 7.28 -9.49
CA GLY A 36 -0.06 8.42 -8.73
C GLY A 36 -1.28 9.04 -9.41
N ARG A 37 -2.37 9.20 -8.64
CA ARG A 37 -3.66 9.74 -9.13
C ARG A 37 -3.79 11.26 -9.03
N GLY A 38 -2.70 11.97 -8.73
CA GLY A 38 -2.63 13.43 -8.70
C GLY A 38 -2.34 14.09 -10.07
N GLY A 39 -2.46 13.36 -11.18
CA GLY A 39 -2.28 13.88 -12.55
C GLY A 39 -0.94 13.49 -13.21
N ALA A 40 0.17 13.50 -12.47
CA ALA A 40 1.49 13.18 -13.04
C ALA A 40 1.70 11.70 -13.42
N GLY A 41 0.93 10.78 -12.83
CA GLY A 41 1.00 9.36 -13.16
C GLY A 41 2.34 8.69 -12.85
N PHE A 42 3.15 9.24 -11.94
CA PHE A 42 4.44 8.64 -11.54
C PHE A 42 4.22 7.29 -10.83
N PRO A 43 5.05 6.26 -11.06
CA PRO A 43 4.91 4.96 -10.39
C PRO A 43 5.09 5.08 -8.86
N THR A 44 4.08 4.67 -8.10
CA THR A 44 4.03 4.90 -6.64
C THR A 44 5.08 4.11 -5.89
N GLY A 45 5.28 2.84 -6.21
CA GLY A 45 6.31 2.01 -5.56
C GLY A 45 7.73 2.55 -5.80
N MET A 46 8.02 3.03 -7.02
CA MET A 46 9.29 3.69 -7.33
C MET A 46 9.45 5.04 -6.61
N LYS A 47 8.35 5.78 -6.40
CA LYS A 47 8.42 7.02 -5.62
C LYS A 47 8.84 6.74 -4.17
N TRP A 48 8.36 5.64 -3.59
CA TRP A 48 8.64 5.27 -2.21
C TRP A 48 10.09 4.81 -2.01
N SER A 49 10.68 4.12 -3.00
CA SER A 49 12.07 3.65 -2.92
C SER A 49 13.12 4.77 -2.86
N PHE A 50 12.75 6.03 -3.10
CA PHE A 50 13.67 7.17 -2.92
C PHE A 50 13.83 7.60 -1.47
N LEU A 51 12.95 7.16 -0.57
CA LEU A 51 12.90 7.55 0.84
C LEU A 51 13.24 6.40 1.79
N ALA A 52 13.32 5.17 1.27
CA ALA A 52 13.65 3.96 2.02
C ALA A 52 15.15 3.87 2.28
#